data_AF-A0A1H3QJ35-F1
#
_entry.id   AF-A0A1H3QJ35-F1
#
_cell.length_a   1.000
_cell.length_b   1.000
_cell.length_c   1.000
_cell.angle_alpha   90.00
_cell.angle_beta   90.00
_cell.angle_gamma   90.00
#
_symmetry.space_group_name_H-M   'P 1'
#
loop_
_entity.id
_entity.type
_entity.pdbx_description
1 polymer ?
#
loop_
_entity_poly.entity_id
_entity_poly.type
_entity_poly.pdbx_seq_one_letter_code
_entity_poly.pdbx_strand_id
1 'polypeptide(L)'
;MALYEALARSDQQTLRLAPLWVFSALVGRTRLETWELDAIWDAVRATLPTTTSLGSEALQATLDDPDIVAAYERDRRPVTTGLLAAATVSARVGPDVASAVRSALLAVGEGVARARGPFGRSISRQDADTLELLAEVLDLSDADPHRLFAFA
;
A
#
# COMPACT_ATOMS: atom_id res chain seq x y z
N MET A 1 -23.10 -4.87 -2.36
CA MET A 1 -22.44 -3.84 -3.19
C MET A 1 -21.05 -3.69 -2.63
N ALA A 2 -20.01 -3.90 -3.44
CA ALA A 2 -18.62 -3.78 -2.98
C ALA A 2 -18.33 -2.32 -2.62
N LEU A 3 -17.63 -2.08 -1.51
CA LEU A 3 -17.28 -0.73 -1.06
C LEU A 3 -16.41 -0.01 -2.09
N TYR A 4 -15.49 -0.75 -2.70
CA TYR A 4 -14.57 -0.31 -3.73
C TYR A 4 -15.29 0.20 -4.99
N GLU A 5 -16.34 -0.50 -5.44
CA GLU A 5 -17.10 -0.12 -6.62
C GLU A 5 -17.87 1.20 -6.43
N ALA A 6 -18.23 1.54 -5.19
CA ALA A 6 -18.91 2.79 -4.85
C ALA A 6 -17.97 4.00 -4.79
N LEU A 7 -16.65 3.81 -4.78
CA LEU A 7 -15.67 4.89 -4.74
C LEU A 7 -15.57 5.62 -6.08
N ALA A 8 -15.11 6.88 -6.02
CA ALA A 8 -14.73 7.62 -7.22
C ALA A 8 -13.60 6.88 -7.98
N ARG A 9 -13.55 7.01 -9.30
CA ARG A 9 -12.51 6.36 -10.14
C ARG A 9 -11.08 6.69 -9.68
N SER A 10 -10.83 7.92 -9.25
CA SER A 10 -9.53 8.36 -8.71
C SER A 10 -9.15 7.65 -7.41
N ASP A 11 -10.16 7.35 -6.59
CA ASP A 11 -10.00 6.72 -5.28
C ASP A 11 -9.78 5.21 -5.46
N GLN A 12 -10.54 4.58 -6.35
CA GLN A 12 -10.29 3.21 -6.82
C GLN A 12 -8.85 3.08 -7.33
N GLN A 13 -8.43 3.95 -8.25
CA GLN A 13 -7.06 3.95 -8.76
C GLN A 13 -6.02 4.12 -7.66
N THR A 14 -6.25 5.02 -6.70
CA THR A 14 -5.31 5.24 -5.59
C THR A 14 -5.17 3.99 -4.72
N LEU A 15 -6.27 3.35 -4.32
CA LEU A 15 -6.19 2.14 -3.49
C LEU A 15 -5.55 0.95 -4.22
N ARG A 16 -5.84 0.79 -5.52
CA ARG A 16 -5.22 -0.24 -6.37
C ARG A 16 -3.71 -0.05 -6.54
N LEU A 17 -3.22 1.18 -6.53
CA LEU A 17 -1.77 1.47 -6.64
C LEU A 17 -1.04 1.35 -5.30
N ALA A 18 -1.76 1.30 -4.17
CA ALA A 18 -1.18 1.33 -2.85
C ALA A 18 -0.17 0.21 -2.56
N PRO A 19 -0.39 -1.06 -2.98
CA PRO A 19 0.61 -2.12 -2.80
C PRO A 19 1.96 -1.80 -3.46
N LEU A 20 1.94 -1.15 -4.64
CA LEU A 20 3.16 -0.80 -5.37
C LEU A 20 3.91 0.36 -4.68
N TRP A 21 3.20 1.34 -4.09
CA TRP A 21 3.87 2.35 -3.26
C TRP A 21 4.51 1.72 -2.00
N VAL A 22 3.85 0.77 -1.33
CA VAL A 22 4.45 0.05 -0.18
C VAL A 22 5.74 -0.65 -0.61
N PHE A 23 5.71 -1.37 -1.73
CA PHE A 23 6.87 -2.04 -2.27
C PHE A 23 8.01 -1.05 -2.57
N SER A 24 7.71 0.02 -3.30
CA SER A 24 8.69 1.05 -3.65
C SER A 24 9.29 1.77 -2.45
N ALA A 25 8.56 1.89 -1.33
CA ALA A 25 9.12 2.40 -0.08
C ALA A 25 10.22 1.47 0.47
N LEU A 26 9.99 0.16 0.46
CA LEU A 26 10.95 -0.84 0.95
C LEU A 26 12.19 -0.95 0.06
N VAL A 27 12.00 -0.80 -1.26
CA VAL A 27 13.11 -0.92 -2.22
C VAL A 27 13.86 0.41 -2.41
N GLY A 28 13.21 1.54 -2.13
CA GLY A 28 13.77 2.86 -2.37
C GLY A 28 13.80 3.29 -3.85
N ARG A 29 12.99 2.65 -4.70
CA ARG A 29 12.87 2.97 -6.14
C ARG A 29 11.45 2.78 -6.65
N THR A 30 11.09 3.59 -7.65
CA THR A 30 9.77 3.57 -8.30
C THR A 30 9.74 2.75 -9.59
N ARG A 31 10.90 2.36 -10.13
CA ARG A 31 10.98 1.44 -11.26
C ARG A 31 11.34 0.06 -10.73
N LEU A 32 10.43 -0.90 -10.92
CA LEU A 32 10.50 -2.22 -10.31
C LEU A 32 11.00 -3.25 -11.32
N GLU A 33 11.88 -4.14 -10.89
CA GLU A 33 12.37 -5.25 -11.71
C GLU A 33 11.36 -6.41 -11.75
N THR A 34 11.46 -7.31 -12.73
CA THR A 34 10.53 -8.44 -12.85
C THR A 34 10.48 -9.32 -11.59
N TRP A 35 11.64 -9.67 -11.02
CA TRP A 35 11.71 -10.51 -9.82
C TRP A 35 11.15 -9.82 -8.57
N GLU A 36 11.16 -8.48 -8.56
CA GLU A 36 10.56 -7.66 -7.52
C GLU A 36 9.04 -7.66 -7.62
N LEU A 37 8.53 -7.65 -8.86
CA LEU A 37 7.11 -7.78 -9.15
C LEU A 37 6.57 -9.15 -8.70
N ASP A 38 7.34 -10.23 -8.87
CA ASP A 38 6.92 -11.55 -8.37
C ASP A 38 6.73 -11.55 -6.85
N ALA A 39 7.66 -10.93 -6.10
CA ALA A 39 7.60 -10.85 -4.64
C ALA A 39 6.37 -10.06 -4.13
N ILE A 40 6.02 -8.95 -4.79
CA ILE A 40 4.80 -8.21 -4.44
C ILE A 40 3.54 -9.01 -4.78
N TRP A 41 3.49 -9.70 -5.93
CA TRP A 41 2.30 -10.48 -6.28
C TRP A 41 2.07 -11.66 -5.35
N ASP A 42 3.14 -12.33 -4.92
CA ASP A 42 3.06 -13.39 -3.93
C ASP A 42 2.62 -12.85 -2.56
N ALA A 43 3.12 -11.68 -2.16
CA ALA A 43 2.69 -11.03 -0.92
C ALA A 43 1.22 -10.60 -0.94
N VAL A 44 0.75 -10.02 -2.06
CA VAL A 44 -0.66 -9.64 -2.26
C VAL A 44 -1.55 -10.88 -2.22
N ARG A 45 -1.19 -11.93 -2.95
CA ARG A 45 -1.94 -13.20 -2.97
C ARG A 45 -1.97 -13.87 -1.59
N ALA A 46 -0.89 -13.82 -0.83
CA ALA A 46 -0.83 -14.38 0.52
C ALA A 46 -1.67 -13.58 1.53
N THR A 47 -1.78 -12.27 1.33
CA THR A 47 -2.52 -11.36 2.24
C THR A 47 -4.03 -11.35 1.97
N LEU A 48 -4.44 -11.65 0.73
CA LEU A 48 -5.84 -11.59 0.31
C LEU A 48 -6.79 -12.43 1.19
N PRO A 49 -6.50 -13.69 1.56
CA PRO A 49 -7.42 -14.53 2.33
C PRO A 49 -7.61 -14.08 3.78
N THR A 50 -6.66 -13.32 4.33
CA THR A 50 -6.67 -12.82 5.71
C THR A 50 -7.19 -11.39 5.82
N THR A 51 -7.52 -10.77 4.68
CA THR A 51 -8.00 -9.39 4.61
C THR A 51 -9.49 -9.36 4.32
N THR A 52 -10.19 -8.37 4.87
CA THR A 52 -11.63 -8.18 4.66
C THR A 52 -11.96 -6.80 4.11
N SER A 53 -13.20 -6.62 3.64
CA SER A 53 -13.76 -5.31 3.29
C SER A 53 -12.96 -4.63 2.16
N LEU A 54 -12.84 -3.30 2.20
CA LEU A 54 -12.17 -2.50 1.21
C LEU A 54 -10.70 -2.90 0.98
N GLY A 55 -10.02 -3.43 2.01
CA GLY A 55 -8.66 -3.93 1.88
C GLY A 55 -8.58 -5.09 0.90
N SER A 56 -9.43 -6.12 1.07
CA SER A 56 -9.45 -7.27 0.16
C SER A 56 -9.92 -6.90 -1.24
N GLU A 57 -10.88 -5.99 -1.36
CA GLU A 57 -11.38 -5.53 -2.66
C GLU A 57 -10.30 -4.73 -3.42
N ALA A 58 -9.54 -3.87 -2.75
CA ALA A 58 -8.43 -3.13 -3.37
C ALA A 58 -7.27 -4.04 -3.77
N LEU A 59 -6.92 -5.03 -2.94
CA LEU A 59 -5.89 -6.02 -3.27
C LEU A 59 -6.31 -6.88 -4.47
N GLN A 60 -7.57 -7.33 -4.51
CA GLN A 60 -8.11 -8.06 -5.65
C GLN A 60 -8.08 -7.20 -6.93
N ALA A 61 -8.52 -5.93 -6.85
CA ALA A 61 -8.47 -5.00 -7.98
C ALA A 61 -7.04 -4.69 -8.46
N THR A 62 -6.04 -4.86 -7.59
CA THR A 62 -4.62 -4.76 -7.98
C THR A 62 -4.19 -5.97 -8.81
N LEU A 63 -4.61 -7.18 -8.42
CA LEU A 63 -4.30 -8.42 -9.13
C LEU A 63 -5.03 -8.55 -10.47
N ASP A 64 -6.25 -8.01 -10.56
CA ASP A 64 -7.10 -8.10 -11.74
C ASP A 64 -6.71 -7.10 -12.85
N ASP A 65 -5.82 -6.14 -12.56
CA ASP A 65 -5.41 -5.11 -13.50
C ASP A 65 -4.08 -5.49 -14.19
N PRO A 66 -4.10 -5.95 -15.46
CA PRO A 66 -2.89 -6.35 -16.17
C PRO A 66 -1.96 -5.17 -16.48
N ASP A 67 -2.47 -3.94 -16.46
CA ASP A 67 -1.72 -2.72 -16.77
C ASP A 67 -1.25 -1.98 -15.50
N ILE A 68 -1.40 -2.60 -14.33
CA ILE A 68 -1.19 -1.95 -13.03
C ILE A 68 0.21 -1.37 -12.88
N VAL A 69 1.24 -2.09 -13.33
CA VAL A 69 2.63 -1.64 -13.28
C VAL A 69 2.83 -0.43 -14.18
N ALA A 70 2.30 -0.46 -15.40
CA ALA A 70 2.37 0.67 -16.31
C ALA A 70 1.56 1.88 -15.79
N ALA A 71 0.45 1.65 -15.08
CA ALA A 71 -0.32 2.70 -14.42
C ALA A 71 0.48 3.33 -13.27
N TYR A 72 1.18 2.51 -12.49
CA TYR A 72 2.07 2.95 -11.42
C TYR A 72 3.26 3.76 -11.93
N GLU A 73 3.96 3.28 -12.96
CA GLU A 73 5.10 4.00 -13.54
C GLU A 73 4.71 5.34 -14.19
N ARG A 74 3.45 5.45 -14.66
CA ARG A 74 2.89 6.71 -15.15
C ARG A 74 2.42 7.62 -14.03
N ASP A 75 2.15 7.07 -12.84
CA ASP A 75 1.79 7.85 -11.66
C ASP A 75 3.02 8.64 -11.18
N ARG A 76 2.91 9.96 -11.17
CA ARG A 76 4.02 10.85 -10.81
C ARG A 76 4.01 11.25 -9.33
N ARG A 77 3.09 10.71 -8.52
CA ARG A 77 3.05 11.05 -7.09
C ARG A 77 4.25 10.41 -6.39
N PRO A 78 4.91 11.14 -5.48
CA PRO A 78 5.86 10.53 -4.56
C PRO A 78 5.22 9.37 -3.77
N VAL A 79 6.02 8.37 -3.41
CA VAL A 79 5.56 7.18 -2.67
C VAL A 79 4.76 7.55 -1.42
N THR A 80 5.29 8.46 -0.60
CA THR A 80 4.64 8.94 0.62
C THR A 80 3.32 9.66 0.34
N THR A 81 3.26 10.47 -0.72
CA THR A 81 2.02 11.15 -1.15
C THR A 81 0.97 10.16 -1.63
N GLY A 82 1.36 9.12 -2.35
CA GLY A 82 0.46 8.06 -2.81
C GLY A 82 -0.14 7.27 -1.62
N LEU A 83 0.69 6.90 -0.65
CA LEU A 83 0.25 6.20 0.55
C LEU A 83 -0.65 7.05 1.44
N LEU A 84 -0.31 8.34 1.63
CA LEU A 84 -1.18 9.27 2.35
C LEU A 84 -2.53 9.42 1.63
N ALA A 85 -2.54 9.49 0.30
CA ALA A 85 -3.79 9.52 -0.45
C ALA A 85 -4.62 8.24 -0.25
N ALA A 86 -3.99 7.06 -0.22
CA ALA A 86 -4.69 5.80 0.08
C ALA A 86 -5.28 5.80 1.49
N ALA A 87 -4.52 6.29 2.49
CA ALA A 87 -4.98 6.44 3.86
C ALA A 87 -6.20 7.38 3.94
N THR A 88 -6.11 8.57 3.34
CA THR A 88 -7.21 9.56 3.27
C THR A 88 -8.45 9.01 2.56
N VAL A 89 -8.28 8.25 1.48
CA VAL A 89 -9.42 7.59 0.81
C VAL A 89 -10.11 6.64 1.77
N SER A 90 -9.37 5.78 2.45
CA SER A 90 -9.93 4.78 3.36
C SER A 90 -10.58 5.41 4.60
N ALA A 91 -10.00 6.48 5.17
CA ALA A 91 -10.53 7.21 6.32
C ALA A 91 -11.88 7.88 6.01
N ARG A 92 -12.05 8.42 4.80
CA ARG A 92 -13.34 9.00 4.37
C ARG A 92 -14.48 7.98 4.32
N VAL A 93 -14.16 6.69 4.14
CA VAL A 93 -15.17 5.62 4.18
C VAL A 93 -15.53 5.28 5.63
N GLY A 94 -14.54 5.25 6.51
CA GLY A 94 -14.73 5.09 7.96
C GLY A 94 -13.51 4.51 8.66
N PRO A 95 -13.38 4.67 9.98
CA PRO A 95 -12.20 4.30 10.75
C PRO A 95 -11.91 2.79 10.71
N ASP A 96 -12.95 1.94 10.80
CA ASP A 96 -12.78 0.48 10.71
C ASP A 96 -12.26 0.05 9.33
N VAL A 97 -12.73 0.73 8.28
CA VAL A 97 -12.31 0.47 6.90
C VAL A 97 -10.88 0.94 6.68
N ALA A 98 -10.50 2.10 7.22
CA ALA A 98 -9.13 2.59 7.20
C ALA A 98 -8.16 1.64 7.90
N SER A 99 -8.55 1.15 9.08
CA SER A 99 -7.77 0.16 9.83
C SER A 99 -7.58 -1.14 9.04
N ALA A 100 -8.62 -1.62 8.36
CA ALA A 100 -8.53 -2.81 7.51
C ALA A 100 -7.60 -2.61 6.31
N VAL A 101 -7.69 -1.47 5.61
CA VAL A 101 -6.80 -1.13 4.48
C VAL A 101 -5.36 -0.98 4.95
N ARG A 102 -5.12 -0.28 6.06
CA ARG A 102 -3.78 -0.14 6.66
C ARG A 102 -3.17 -1.50 6.98
N SER A 103 -3.93 -2.36 7.65
CA SER A 103 -3.47 -3.70 8.03
C SER A 103 -3.14 -4.55 6.81
N ALA A 104 -3.95 -4.47 5.76
CA ALA A 104 -3.70 -5.16 4.49
C ALA A 104 -2.40 -4.71 3.83
N LEU A 105 -2.19 -3.39 3.73
CA LEU A 105 -0.99 -2.82 3.10
C LEU A 105 0.28 -3.14 3.89
N LEU A 106 0.22 -3.10 5.23
CA LEU A 106 1.35 -3.47 6.07
C LEU A 106 1.67 -4.97 5.98
N ALA A 107 0.66 -5.85 5.93
CA ALA A 107 0.86 -7.28 5.72
C ALA A 107 1.51 -7.59 4.36
N VAL A 108 1.11 -6.88 3.29
CA VAL A 108 1.80 -6.97 1.99
C VAL A 108 3.26 -6.51 2.13
N GLY A 109 3.49 -5.38 2.79
CA GLY A 109 4.84 -4.87 3.04
C GLY A 109 5.71 -5.86 3.82
N GLU A 110 5.15 -6.51 4.83
CA GLU A 110 5.84 -7.54 5.63
C GLU A 110 6.20 -8.77 4.78
N GLY A 111 5.28 -9.23 3.93
CA GLY A 111 5.53 -10.31 2.98
C GLY A 111 6.69 -10.01 2.05
N VAL A 112 6.71 -8.80 1.50
CA VAL A 112 7.78 -8.29 0.63
C VAL A 112 9.11 -8.17 1.38
N ALA A 113 9.10 -7.55 2.55
CA ALA A 113 10.29 -7.35 3.37
C ALA A 113 10.94 -8.69 3.74
N ARG A 114 10.11 -9.70 4.06
CA ARG A 114 10.58 -11.06 4.33
C ARG A 114 11.18 -11.72 3.10
N ALA A 115 10.56 -11.56 1.92
CA ALA A 115 11.05 -12.10 0.66
C ALA A 115 12.41 -11.49 0.25
N ARG A 116 12.62 -10.21 0.55
CA ARG A 116 13.89 -9.49 0.29
C ARG A 116 15.02 -9.87 1.24
N GLY A 117 14.69 -10.24 2.47
CA GLY A 117 15.71 -10.57 3.47
C GLY A 117 16.34 -11.95 3.24
N PRO A 118 17.37 -12.29 4.04
CA PRO A 118 18.13 -13.53 3.88
C PRO A 118 17.24 -14.77 3.72
N PHE A 119 17.45 -15.48 2.61
CA PHE A 119 16.73 -16.70 2.24
C PHE A 119 15.19 -16.58 2.19
N GLY A 120 14.64 -15.36 2.10
CA GLY A 120 13.20 -15.13 2.12
C GLY A 120 12.55 -15.43 3.48
N ARG A 121 13.33 -15.44 4.59
CA ARG A 121 12.87 -15.92 5.91
C ARG A 121 12.91 -14.88 7.02
N SER A 122 13.57 -13.76 6.81
CA SER A 122 13.75 -12.74 7.84
C SER A 122 13.58 -11.35 7.24
N ILE A 123 13.16 -10.40 8.06
CA ILE A 123 13.04 -8.99 7.69
C ILE A 123 14.34 -8.30 8.08
N SER A 124 14.92 -7.51 7.19
CA SER A 124 16.10 -6.71 7.52
C SER A 124 15.73 -5.59 8.49
N ARG A 125 16.70 -5.09 9.27
CA ARG A 125 16.45 -3.93 10.16
C ARG A 125 15.93 -2.72 9.38
N GLN A 126 16.52 -2.44 8.21
CA GLN A 126 16.11 -1.34 7.35
C GLN A 126 14.65 -1.48 6.90
N ASP A 127 14.24 -2.68 6.48
CA ASP A 127 12.85 -2.93 6.06
C ASP A 127 11.89 -2.85 7.26
N ALA A 128 12.30 -3.31 8.45
CA ALA A 128 11.50 -3.18 9.67
C ALA A 128 11.28 -1.71 10.05
N ASP A 129 12.35 -0.90 10.08
CA ASP A 129 12.27 0.55 10.34
C ASP A 129 11.41 1.25 9.27
N THR A 130 11.49 0.80 8.02
CA THR A 130 10.65 1.32 6.93
C THR A 130 9.17 0.96 7.14
N LEU A 131 8.85 -0.28 7.52
CA LEU A 131 7.47 -0.70 7.80
C LEU A 131 6.85 0.08 8.96
N GLU A 132 7.64 0.41 9.99
CA GLU A 132 7.20 1.26 11.10
C GLU A 132 6.84 2.66 10.59
N LEU A 133 7.70 3.29 9.77
CA LEU A 133 7.39 4.57 9.14
C LEU A 133 6.16 4.51 8.23
N LEU A 134 5.97 3.42 7.50
CA LEU A 134 4.78 3.22 6.67
C LEU A 134 3.51 3.11 7.52
N ALA A 135 3.57 2.45 8.67
CA ALA A 135 2.44 2.36 9.60
C ALA A 135 2.02 3.75 10.09
N GLU A 136 3.00 4.58 10.47
CA GLU A 136 2.76 5.99 10.84
C GLU A 136 2.12 6.77 9.69
N VAL A 137 2.69 6.72 8.48
CA VAL A 137 2.15 7.43 7.31
C VAL A 137 0.70 7.04 7.00
N LEU A 138 0.37 5.76 7.11
CA LEU A 138 -0.98 5.26 6.87
C LEU A 138 -1.94 5.61 8.01
N ASP A 139 -1.43 5.95 9.20
CA ASP A 139 -2.23 6.40 10.33
C ASP A 139 -2.50 7.92 10.30
N LEU A 140 -1.67 8.70 9.60
CA LEU A 140 -1.79 10.16 9.48
C LEU A 140 -3.08 10.66 8.80
N SER A 141 -3.97 9.77 8.33
CA SER A 141 -5.25 10.17 7.74
C SER A 141 -6.21 10.90 8.70
N ASP A 142 -5.94 10.82 10.02
CA ASP A 142 -6.66 11.55 11.08
C ASP A 142 -5.94 12.85 11.50
N ALA A 143 -4.74 13.11 10.99
CA ALA A 143 -3.98 14.30 11.32
C ALA A 143 -4.49 15.49 10.48
N ASP A 144 -5.14 16.43 11.15
CA ASP A 144 -5.38 17.79 10.66
C ASP A 144 -4.20 18.24 9.77
N PRO A 145 -4.42 18.63 8.50
CA PRO A 145 -3.35 19.04 7.57
C PRO A 145 -2.45 20.16 8.13
N HIS A 146 -2.90 20.88 9.15
CA HIS A 146 -2.10 21.86 9.88
C HIS A 146 -0.98 21.28 10.75
N ARG A 147 -1.00 19.98 11.10
CA ARG A 147 0.10 19.34 11.86
C ARG A 147 1.28 18.91 11.00
N LEU A 148 1.07 18.68 9.70
CA LEU A 148 2.11 18.15 8.80
C LEU A 148 3.11 19.22 8.33
N PHE A 149 2.79 20.52 8.48
CA PHE A 149 3.63 21.64 8.05
C PHE A 149 4.11 22.55 9.18
N ALA A 150 3.99 22.13 10.45
CA ALA A 150 4.39 22.94 11.60
C ALA A 150 5.91 22.99 11.86
N PHE A 151 6.73 22.40 10.97
CA PHE A 151 8.18 22.52 10.99
C PHE A 151 8.65 23.28 9.74
N ALA A 152 8.46 24.59 9.75
CA ALA A 152 9.10 25.55 8.85
C ALA A 152 9.83 26.61 9.68
#